data_AF-A0A8J1TFQ4-F1
#
_entry.id   AF-A0A8J1TFQ4-F1
#
_cell.length_a   1.000
_cell.length_b   1.000
_cell.length_c   1.000
_cell.angle_alpha   90.00
_cell.angle_beta   90.00
_cell.angle_gamma   90.00
#
_symmetry.space_group_name_H-M   'P 1'
#
loop_
_entity.id
_entity.type
_entity.pdbx_description
1 polymer ?
#
loop_
_entity_poly.entity_id
_entity_poly.type
_entity_poly.pdbx_seq_one_letter_code
_entity_poly.pdbx_strand_id
1 'polypeptide(L)'
;MITSYSIKMADDYSNKISTNSDKTSVNLDKMTVSQLKDYLKQREVSTSDYRRDMLVGLAKLAHEIQLEKNPEINEETFSTESRRTVNIDGKTITFEDPEQIKNWNIDLKTVPDIELSHCFHYLHTVCGWNAGRLANYTKDNGFKLFKDRHISAVKVKSLSHEHMYVQAECVRQTSLSENPYKLFVLLEKSGIIKSAGCQCV
;
A
#
# COMPACT_ATOMS: atom_id res chain seq x y z
N MET A 1 28.26 -30.57 55.88
CA MET A 1 27.45 -29.88 56.91
C MET A 1 26.30 -29.18 56.18
N ILE A 2 25.09 -29.74 56.28
CA ILE A 2 23.98 -29.28 57.16
C ILE A 2 23.14 -28.22 56.42
N THR A 3 22.09 -28.68 55.69
CA THR A 3 20.63 -28.43 55.92
C THR A 3 20.18 -27.02 55.47
N SER A 4 18.99 -26.71 54.93
CA SER A 4 17.64 -27.25 55.09
C SER A 4 16.64 -26.36 54.32
N TYR A 5 15.60 -26.95 53.71
CA TYR A 5 14.16 -26.55 53.68
C TYR A 5 13.76 -25.12 53.19
N SER A 6 12.63 -24.83 52.51
CA SER A 6 11.30 -25.46 52.42
C SER A 6 10.52 -24.90 51.21
N ILE A 7 9.64 -25.73 50.64
CA ILE A 7 8.52 -25.33 49.80
C ILE A 7 7.39 -24.84 50.71
N LYS A 8 6.76 -23.70 50.39
CA LYS A 8 5.40 -23.35 50.83
C LYS A 8 4.58 -22.91 49.63
N MET A 9 3.49 -23.64 49.40
CA MET A 9 2.37 -23.31 48.53
C MET A 9 1.32 -22.50 49.30
N ALA A 10 0.47 -21.83 48.52
CA ALA A 10 -0.89 -21.36 48.79
C ALA A 10 -1.10 -19.95 49.37
N ASP A 11 -1.66 -19.13 48.47
CA ASP A 11 -2.79 -18.21 48.64
C ASP A 11 -2.65 -16.99 49.56
N ASP A 12 -2.60 -15.80 48.94
CA ASP A 12 -3.67 -14.85 49.23
C ASP A 12 -4.00 -13.93 48.05
N TYR A 13 -5.30 -13.83 47.80
CA TYR A 13 -5.98 -13.08 46.77
C TYR A 13 -5.97 -11.59 47.13
N SER A 14 -5.31 -10.75 46.34
CA SER A 14 -5.80 -9.41 45.97
C SER A 14 -4.70 -8.63 45.26
N ASN A 15 -4.76 -8.57 43.93
CA ASN A 15 -4.23 -7.43 43.22
C ASN A 15 -5.09 -7.12 42.00
N LYS A 16 -5.97 -6.14 42.23
CA LYS A 16 -6.42 -5.10 41.31
C LYS A 16 -6.62 -5.55 39.86
N ILE A 17 -7.88 -5.92 39.59
CA ILE A 17 -8.50 -5.70 38.29
C ILE A 17 -8.44 -4.19 38.02
N SER A 18 -7.43 -3.75 37.29
CA SER A 18 -7.48 -2.49 36.56
C SER A 18 -7.95 -2.84 35.14
N THR A 19 -9.25 -2.73 34.94
CA THR A 19 -9.88 -2.74 33.61
C THR A 19 -9.40 -1.53 32.82
N ASN A 20 -8.27 -1.64 32.10
CA ASN A 20 -7.97 -0.72 31.00
C ASN A 20 -8.68 -1.20 29.75
N SER A 21 -9.98 -0.90 29.73
CA SER A 21 -10.85 -0.94 28.58
C SER A 21 -10.60 0.32 27.74
N ASP A 22 -9.52 0.33 26.96
CA ASP A 22 -9.42 1.19 25.78
C ASP A 22 -9.70 0.33 24.55
N LYS A 23 -10.98 -0.02 24.38
CA LYS A 23 -11.51 -0.57 23.14
C LYS A 23 -11.50 0.54 22.09
N THR A 24 -10.40 0.67 21.36
CA THR A 24 -10.47 1.27 20.02
C THR A 24 -11.37 0.33 19.20
N SER A 25 -12.64 0.69 19.01
CA SER A 25 -13.59 -0.17 18.29
C SER A 25 -13.18 -0.23 16.83
N VAL A 26 -12.40 -1.25 16.45
CA VAL A 26 -12.04 -1.48 15.06
C VAL A 26 -13.30 -1.90 14.31
N ASN A 27 -13.84 -1.02 13.48
CA ASN A 27 -15.04 -1.31 12.69
C ASN A 27 -14.66 -2.08 11.42
N LEU A 28 -14.58 -3.40 11.55
CA LEU A 28 -14.15 -4.32 10.49
C LEU A 28 -15.13 -4.38 9.30
N ASP A 29 -16.42 -4.13 9.53
CA ASP A 29 -17.45 -4.13 8.48
C ASP A 29 -17.26 -3.00 7.46
N LYS A 30 -16.64 -1.89 7.89
CA LYS A 30 -16.35 -0.72 7.04
C LYS A 30 -15.02 -0.79 6.29
N MET A 31 -14.16 -1.77 6.58
CA MET A 31 -12.86 -1.89 5.92
C MET A 31 -12.99 -2.31 4.45
N THR A 32 -12.10 -1.83 3.57
CA THR A 32 -12.01 -2.30 2.18
C THR A 32 -11.43 -3.71 2.10
N VAL A 33 -11.54 -4.38 0.95
CA VAL A 33 -10.95 -5.71 0.75
C VAL A 33 -9.43 -5.69 0.98
N SER A 34 -8.74 -4.65 0.53
CA SER A 34 -7.31 -4.46 0.80
C SER A 34 -7.04 -4.35 2.30
N GLN A 35 -7.75 -3.46 3.00
CA GLN A 35 -7.58 -3.26 4.45
C GLN A 35 -7.84 -4.54 5.25
N LEU A 36 -8.83 -5.35 4.84
CA LEU A 36 -9.10 -6.65 5.47
C LEU A 36 -7.99 -7.65 5.21
N LYS A 37 -7.44 -7.71 3.99
CA LYS A 37 -6.30 -8.56 3.66
C LYS A 37 -5.06 -8.16 4.46
N ASP A 38 -4.77 -6.87 4.56
CA ASP A 38 -3.64 -6.35 5.32
C ASP A 38 -3.81 -6.65 6.83
N TYR A 39 -5.03 -6.47 7.38
CA TYR A 39 -5.35 -6.78 8.77
C TYR A 39 -5.11 -8.25 9.13
N LEU A 40 -5.50 -9.15 8.23
CA LEU A 40 -5.37 -10.61 8.38
C LEU A 40 -3.92 -11.07 8.14
N LYS A 41 -3.25 -10.50 7.15
CA LYS A 41 -1.86 -10.82 6.81
C LYS A 41 -0.88 -10.39 7.90
N GLN A 42 -1.09 -9.25 8.54
CA GLN A 42 -0.33 -8.82 9.74
C GLN A 42 -0.42 -9.83 10.89
N ARG A 43 -1.38 -10.76 10.83
CA ARG A 43 -1.64 -11.81 11.81
C ARG A 43 -1.44 -13.21 11.23
N GLU A 44 -0.67 -13.31 10.13
CA GLU A 44 -0.33 -14.57 9.46
C GLU A 44 -1.53 -15.37 8.93
N VAL A 45 -2.69 -14.73 8.80
CA VAL A 45 -3.86 -15.36 8.20
C VAL A 45 -3.76 -15.20 6.68
N SER A 46 -3.70 -16.34 5.97
CA SER A 46 -3.74 -16.37 4.51
C SER A 46 -5.07 -15.82 4.00
N THR A 47 -5.04 -15.06 2.90
CA THR A 47 -6.23 -14.40 2.33
C THR A 47 -6.44 -14.62 0.84
N SER A 48 -5.75 -15.61 0.24
CA SER A 48 -5.89 -15.92 -1.19
C SER A 48 -7.30 -16.43 -1.51
N ASP A 49 -7.92 -15.87 -2.55
CA ASP A 49 -9.21 -16.26 -3.12
C ASP A 49 -10.46 -16.12 -2.23
N TYR A 50 -10.38 -15.42 -1.10
CA TYR A 50 -11.56 -15.13 -0.29
C TYR A 50 -12.36 -13.93 -0.80
N ARG A 51 -13.68 -14.12 -0.86
CA ARG A 51 -14.65 -13.04 -1.05
C ARG A 51 -14.72 -12.13 0.17
N ARG A 52 -15.22 -10.90 -0.01
CA ARG A 52 -15.28 -9.87 1.04
C ARG A 52 -16.00 -10.34 2.31
N ASP A 53 -17.13 -11.04 2.16
CA ASP A 53 -17.91 -11.62 3.28
C ASP A 53 -17.04 -12.56 4.15
N MET A 54 -16.28 -13.44 3.51
CA MET A 54 -15.34 -14.33 4.21
C MET A 54 -14.20 -13.57 4.88
N LEU A 55 -13.64 -12.55 4.22
CA LEU A 55 -12.58 -11.71 4.81
C LEU A 55 -13.06 -10.95 6.04
N VAL A 56 -14.28 -10.42 6.03
CA VAL A 56 -14.89 -9.77 7.21
C VAL A 56 -15.08 -10.80 8.34
N GLY A 57 -15.59 -11.99 8.02
CA GLY A 57 -15.77 -13.06 8.99
C GLY A 57 -14.44 -13.49 9.64
N LEU A 58 -13.41 -13.71 8.83
CA LEU A 58 -12.06 -14.03 9.31
C LEU A 58 -11.47 -12.91 10.16
N ALA A 59 -11.67 -11.65 9.77
CA ALA A 59 -11.17 -10.51 10.54
C ALA A 59 -11.87 -10.39 11.89
N LYS A 60 -13.19 -10.67 11.96
CA LYS A 60 -13.95 -10.69 13.22
C LYS A 60 -13.46 -11.80 14.13
N LEU A 61 -13.27 -13.02 13.60
CA LEU A 61 -12.72 -14.14 14.36
C LEU A 61 -11.31 -13.83 14.88
N ALA A 62 -10.43 -13.30 14.03
CA ALA A 62 -9.08 -12.89 14.41
C ALA A 62 -9.09 -11.79 15.50
N HIS A 63 -10.08 -10.89 15.47
CA HIS A 63 -10.26 -9.87 16.50
C HIS A 63 -10.80 -10.45 17.82
N GLU A 64 -11.77 -11.36 17.74
CA GLU A 64 -12.38 -12.04 18.90
C GLU A 64 -11.36 -12.90 19.66
N ILE A 65 -10.49 -13.62 18.94
CA ILE A 65 -9.41 -14.41 19.55
C ILE A 65 -8.18 -13.59 19.91
N GLN A 66 -8.21 -12.27 19.70
CA GLN A 66 -7.11 -11.34 19.97
C GLN A 66 -5.79 -11.75 19.31
N LEU A 67 -5.86 -12.22 18.07
CA LEU A 67 -4.68 -12.67 17.34
C LEU A 67 -3.68 -11.50 17.21
N GLU A 68 -2.48 -11.70 17.75
CA GLU A 68 -1.44 -10.67 17.80
C GLU A 68 -0.87 -10.40 16.40
N LYS A 69 -0.38 -9.17 16.22
CA LYS A 69 0.33 -8.81 14.99
C LYS A 69 1.74 -9.41 15.05
N ASN A 70 2.17 -10.06 13.98
CA ASN A 70 3.56 -10.46 13.84
C ASN A 70 4.42 -9.19 13.59
N PRO A 71 5.37 -8.84 14.47
CA PRO A 71 6.22 -7.65 14.32
C PRO A 71 7.19 -7.74 13.14
N GLU A 72 7.49 -8.94 12.63
CA GLU A 72 8.30 -9.17 11.43
C GLU A 72 7.50 -9.00 10.14
N ILE A 73 6.17 -9.12 10.20
CA ILE A 73 5.26 -8.71 9.12
C ILE A 73 4.98 -7.22 9.27
N ASN A 74 6.07 -6.46 9.27
CA ASN A 74 6.03 -5.07 8.91
C ASN A 74 5.94 -5.08 7.39
N GLU A 75 4.74 -5.22 6.84
CA GLU A 75 4.55 -4.73 5.49
C GLU A 75 5.05 -3.29 5.53
N GLU A 76 6.06 -2.99 4.73
CA GLU A 76 6.08 -1.70 4.05
C GLU A 76 4.83 -1.68 3.16
N THR A 77 3.64 -1.65 3.78
CA THR A 77 2.49 -0.96 3.24
C THR A 77 3.03 0.45 3.18
N PHE A 78 3.72 0.80 2.10
CA PHE A 78 4.03 2.19 1.79
C PHE A 78 2.70 2.87 1.98
N SER A 79 2.56 3.63 3.07
CA SER A 79 1.31 4.30 3.32
C SER A 79 1.07 5.14 2.07
N THR A 80 -0.19 5.35 1.70
CA THR A 80 -0.49 6.26 0.58
C THR A 80 0.24 7.59 0.73
N GLU A 81 0.54 7.97 1.98
CA GLU A 81 1.41 9.08 2.37
C GLU A 81 2.90 8.90 2.04
N SER A 82 3.53 7.76 2.30
CA SER A 82 4.95 7.57 1.95
C SER A 82 5.17 7.60 0.44
N ARG A 83 4.21 7.11 -0.35
CA ARG A 83 4.26 7.19 -1.82
C ARG A 83 4.16 8.63 -2.35
N ARG A 84 3.67 9.58 -1.58
CA ARG A 84 3.57 11.00 -1.96
C ARG A 84 4.55 11.87 -1.17
N THR A 85 5.47 11.27 -0.42
CA THR A 85 6.45 11.97 0.39
C THR A 85 7.83 11.90 -0.26
N VAL A 86 8.46 13.04 -0.48
CA VAL A 86 9.79 13.19 -1.07
C VAL A 86 10.67 14.06 -0.18
N ASN A 87 11.98 13.82 -0.20
CA ASN A 87 12.95 14.70 0.45
C ASN A 87 13.51 15.67 -0.59
N ILE A 88 13.35 16.97 -0.34
CA ILE A 88 13.81 18.06 -1.21
C ILE A 88 14.66 18.99 -0.34
N ASP A 89 15.95 19.11 -0.66
CA ASP A 89 16.92 19.95 0.05
C ASP A 89 16.93 19.74 1.59
N GLY A 90 16.81 18.48 2.03
CA GLY A 90 16.79 18.12 3.44
C GLY A 90 15.44 18.32 4.13
N LYS A 91 14.40 18.76 3.41
CA LYS A 91 13.03 18.89 3.91
C LYS A 91 12.15 17.78 3.36
N THR A 92 11.41 17.14 4.26
CA THR A 92 10.39 16.17 3.90
C THR A 92 9.12 16.89 3.46
N ILE A 93 8.73 16.69 2.20
CA ILE A 93 7.54 17.29 1.60
C ILE A 93 6.58 16.16 1.23
N THR A 94 5.34 16.26 1.70
CA THR A 94 4.27 15.33 1.39
C THR A 94 3.25 16.01 0.49
N PHE A 95 3.15 15.55 -0.75
CA PHE A 95 2.20 16.08 -1.71
C PHE A 95 0.77 15.63 -1.41
N GLU A 96 -0.21 16.36 -1.94
CA GLU A 96 -1.63 15.99 -1.85
C GLU A 96 -1.86 14.59 -2.46
N ASP A 97 -2.85 13.88 -1.92
CA ASP A 97 -3.30 12.61 -2.46
C ASP A 97 -3.85 12.81 -3.89
N PRO A 98 -3.32 12.08 -4.91
CA PRO A 98 -3.83 12.12 -6.28
C PRO A 98 -5.34 11.91 -6.42
N GLU A 99 -6.00 11.27 -5.46
CA GLU A 99 -7.45 11.08 -5.43
C GLU A 99 -8.25 12.34 -5.14
N GLN A 100 -7.69 13.21 -4.30
CA GLN A 100 -8.35 14.43 -3.85
C GLN A 100 -8.09 15.61 -4.79
N ILE A 101 -7.05 15.51 -5.63
CA ILE A 101 -6.67 16.52 -6.60
C ILE A 101 -7.77 16.70 -7.66
N LYS A 102 -8.19 17.96 -7.81
CA LYS A 102 -9.10 18.43 -8.85
C LYS A 102 -8.33 19.18 -9.95
N ASN A 103 -9.01 19.43 -11.08
CA ASN A 103 -8.50 20.22 -12.20
C ASN A 103 -7.21 19.64 -12.80
N TRP A 104 -7.29 18.39 -13.23
CA TRP A 104 -6.26 17.73 -14.01
C TRP A 104 -6.21 18.31 -15.43
N ASN A 105 -5.02 18.40 -16.00
CA ASN A 105 -4.80 18.85 -17.38
C ASN A 105 -4.66 17.65 -18.32
N ILE A 106 -5.25 17.70 -19.50
CA ILE A 106 -5.09 16.70 -20.56
C ILE A 106 -3.97 17.07 -21.54
N ASP A 107 -3.52 18.33 -21.53
CA ASP A 107 -2.37 18.75 -22.32
C ASP A 107 -1.08 18.27 -21.63
N LEU A 108 -0.39 17.34 -22.29
CA LEU A 108 0.81 16.70 -21.78
C LEU A 108 2.10 17.43 -22.18
N LYS A 109 2.04 18.59 -22.84
CA LYS A 109 3.23 19.35 -23.26
C LYS A 109 4.18 19.73 -22.12
N THR A 110 3.69 19.77 -20.90
CA THR A 110 4.50 20.07 -19.70
C THR A 110 5.19 18.84 -19.13
N VAL A 111 4.78 17.64 -19.54
CA VAL A 111 5.38 16.38 -19.11
C VAL A 111 6.76 16.27 -19.77
N PRO A 112 7.83 16.01 -19.02
CA PRO A 112 9.15 15.79 -19.61
C PRO A 112 9.18 14.52 -20.46
N ASP A 113 10.15 14.43 -21.36
CA ASP A 113 10.36 13.21 -22.13
C ASP A 113 10.82 12.07 -21.21
N ILE A 114 9.95 11.08 -21.00
CA ILE A 114 10.23 9.91 -20.15
C ILE A 114 10.54 8.72 -21.04
N GLU A 115 11.84 8.42 -21.14
CA GLU A 115 12.30 7.19 -21.78
C GLU A 115 12.12 5.94 -20.91
N LEU A 116 12.14 4.77 -21.56
CA LEU A 116 12.10 3.45 -20.91
C LEU A 116 13.25 3.25 -19.91
N SER A 117 14.41 3.87 -20.17
CA SER A 117 15.59 3.87 -19.30
C SER A 117 15.28 4.45 -17.91
N HIS A 118 14.51 5.55 -17.84
CA HIS A 118 14.07 6.15 -16.58
C HIS A 118 13.12 5.21 -15.81
N CYS A 119 12.20 4.55 -16.51
CA CYS A 119 11.32 3.55 -15.92
C CYS A 119 12.11 2.38 -15.33
N PHE A 120 13.08 1.84 -16.06
CA PHE A 120 13.92 0.74 -15.55
C PHE A 120 14.81 1.17 -14.40
N HIS A 121 15.35 2.38 -14.44
CA HIS A 121 16.08 2.94 -13.31
C HIS A 121 15.20 2.94 -12.06
N TYR A 122 14.00 3.50 -12.14
CA TYR A 122 13.05 3.51 -11.03
C TYR A 122 12.68 2.11 -10.52
N LEU A 123 12.34 1.19 -11.43
CA LEU A 123 11.99 -0.18 -11.07
C LEU A 123 13.15 -0.90 -10.37
N HIS A 124 14.38 -0.64 -10.79
CA HIS A 124 15.57 -1.22 -10.17
C HIS A 124 15.90 -0.58 -8.81
N THR A 125 15.98 0.75 -8.75
CA THR A 125 16.51 1.47 -7.58
C THR A 125 15.47 1.69 -6.48
N VAL A 126 14.21 1.91 -6.85
CA VAL A 126 13.13 2.18 -5.89
C VAL A 126 12.27 0.95 -5.65
N CYS A 127 11.90 0.21 -6.70
CA CYS A 127 11.07 -0.99 -6.54
C CYS A 127 11.87 -2.27 -6.27
N GLY A 128 13.21 -2.22 -6.30
CA GLY A 128 14.06 -3.37 -6.02
C GLY A 128 13.94 -4.52 -7.04
N TRP A 129 13.54 -4.23 -8.29
CA TRP A 129 13.44 -5.26 -9.31
C TRP A 129 14.82 -5.79 -9.69
N ASN A 130 15.00 -7.09 -9.59
CA ASN A 130 16.23 -7.75 -10.03
C ASN A 130 16.36 -7.80 -11.55
N ALA A 131 17.58 -8.05 -12.04
CA ALA A 131 17.89 -8.13 -13.47
C ALA A 131 17.04 -9.16 -14.22
N GLY A 132 16.74 -10.31 -13.61
CA GLY A 132 15.90 -11.34 -14.22
C GLY A 132 14.46 -10.88 -14.44
N ARG A 133 13.88 -10.17 -13.47
CA ARG A 133 12.54 -9.58 -13.59
C ARG A 133 12.53 -8.46 -14.62
N LEU A 134 13.52 -7.56 -14.59
CA LEU A 134 13.67 -6.49 -15.59
C LEU A 134 13.78 -7.04 -17.01
N ALA A 135 14.57 -8.10 -17.24
CA ALA A 135 14.67 -8.75 -18.55
C ALA A 135 13.33 -9.36 -19.02
N ASN A 136 12.44 -9.68 -18.08
CA ASN A 136 11.13 -10.25 -18.35
C ASN A 136 9.98 -9.24 -18.15
N TYR A 137 10.24 -7.93 -18.11
CA TYR A 137 9.23 -6.90 -17.84
C TYR A 137 8.02 -6.96 -18.78
N THR A 138 8.21 -7.47 -20.01
CA THR A 138 7.13 -7.64 -20.98
C THR A 138 6.07 -8.67 -20.57
N LYS A 139 6.41 -9.53 -19.60
CA LYS A 139 5.49 -10.52 -19.01
C LYS A 139 4.68 -9.93 -17.85
N ASP A 140 5.09 -8.81 -17.26
CA ASP A 140 4.35 -8.16 -16.17
C ASP A 140 3.00 -7.63 -16.67
N ASN A 141 2.00 -7.69 -15.80
CA ASN A 141 0.63 -7.28 -16.14
C ASN A 141 0.56 -5.80 -16.54
N GLY A 142 1.35 -4.93 -15.91
CA GLY A 142 1.43 -3.52 -16.27
C GLY A 142 1.83 -3.30 -17.73
N PHE A 143 2.80 -4.07 -18.24
CA PHE A 143 3.22 -3.98 -19.64
C PHE A 143 2.15 -4.52 -20.59
N LYS A 144 1.49 -5.62 -20.23
CA LYS A 144 0.39 -6.18 -21.03
C LYS A 144 -0.76 -5.17 -21.18
N LEU A 145 -1.13 -4.47 -20.10
CA LEU A 145 -2.17 -3.44 -20.15
C LEU A 145 -1.82 -2.29 -21.11
N PHE A 146 -0.56 -1.85 -21.12
CA PHE A 146 -0.08 -0.89 -22.11
C PHE A 146 -0.17 -1.46 -23.55
N LYS A 147 0.39 -2.66 -23.76
CA LYS A 147 0.43 -3.32 -25.07
C LYS A 147 -0.97 -3.56 -25.66
N ASP A 148 -1.91 -3.96 -24.81
CA ASP A 148 -3.28 -4.31 -25.17
C ASP A 148 -4.21 -3.08 -25.19
N ARG A 149 -3.64 -1.86 -25.08
CA ARG A 149 -4.35 -0.56 -25.17
C ARG A 149 -5.43 -0.37 -24.11
N HIS A 150 -5.21 -0.89 -22.91
CA HIS A 150 -6.13 -0.69 -21.77
C HIS A 150 -5.96 0.65 -21.07
N ILE A 151 -4.98 1.46 -21.47
CA ILE A 151 -4.80 2.84 -20.96
C ILE A 151 -5.68 3.76 -21.79
N SER A 152 -6.75 4.30 -21.19
CA SER A 152 -7.79 5.05 -21.89
C SER A 152 -7.58 6.56 -21.84
N ALA A 153 -7.05 7.09 -20.74
CA ALA A 153 -6.83 8.52 -20.56
C ALA A 153 -5.56 8.75 -19.74
N VAL A 154 -4.77 9.76 -20.16
CA VAL A 154 -3.59 10.24 -19.43
C VAL A 154 -3.79 11.71 -19.13
N LYS A 155 -3.53 12.10 -17.89
CA LYS A 155 -3.72 13.46 -17.39
C LYS A 155 -2.53 13.85 -16.52
N VAL A 156 -2.23 15.15 -16.45
CA VAL A 156 -1.11 15.68 -15.67
C VAL A 156 -1.59 16.75 -14.69
N LYS A 157 -0.92 16.82 -13.54
CA LYS A 157 -1.06 17.88 -12.56
C LYS A 157 0.30 18.39 -12.14
N SER A 158 0.60 19.66 -12.41
CA SER A 158 1.77 20.31 -11.83
C SER A 158 1.60 20.50 -10.33
N LEU A 159 2.67 20.23 -9.59
CA LEU A 159 2.77 20.40 -8.15
C LEU A 159 3.81 21.50 -7.85
N SER A 160 4.03 21.78 -6.56
CA SER A 160 5.13 22.63 -6.12
C SER A 160 6.49 21.94 -6.32
N HIS A 161 7.56 22.73 -6.18
CA HIS A 161 8.96 22.24 -6.19
C HIS A 161 9.36 21.48 -7.47
N GLU A 162 8.89 21.91 -8.64
CA GLU A 162 9.18 21.24 -9.92
C GLU A 162 8.75 19.76 -9.98
N HIS A 163 7.72 19.38 -9.21
CA HIS A 163 7.13 18.05 -9.28
C HIS A 163 5.80 18.06 -10.04
N MET A 164 5.38 16.91 -10.51
CA MET A 164 4.07 16.70 -11.10
C MET A 164 3.57 15.28 -10.92
N TYR A 165 2.25 15.13 -10.90
CA TYR A 165 1.64 13.82 -11.11
C TYR A 165 1.28 13.63 -12.56
N VAL A 166 1.56 12.44 -13.08
CA VAL A 166 0.93 11.90 -14.28
C VAL A 166 -0.01 10.78 -13.84
N GLN A 167 -1.29 10.91 -14.14
CA GLN A 167 -2.32 9.93 -13.83
C GLN A 167 -2.80 9.28 -15.12
N ALA A 168 -3.02 7.97 -15.08
CA ALA A 168 -3.67 7.25 -16.15
C ALA A 168 -4.89 6.48 -15.64
N GLU A 169 -5.89 6.35 -16.49
CA GLU A 169 -7.05 5.48 -16.28
C GLU A 169 -6.85 4.18 -17.06
N CYS A 170 -7.04 3.05 -16.38
CA CYS A 170 -6.86 1.73 -16.96
C CYS A 170 -8.15 0.91 -16.88
N VAL A 171 -8.62 0.45 -18.04
CA VAL A 171 -9.81 -0.38 -18.17
C VAL A 171 -9.43 -1.84 -17.86
N ARG A 172 -10.15 -2.49 -16.93
CA ARG A 172 -9.88 -3.90 -16.57
C ARG A 172 -10.18 -4.82 -17.77
N GLN A 173 -9.36 -5.85 -17.97
CA GLN A 173 -9.56 -6.85 -19.02
C GLN A 173 -10.82 -7.72 -18.81
N THR A 174 -11.27 -7.87 -17.56
CA THR A 174 -12.21 -8.92 -17.16
C THR A 174 -13.61 -8.42 -16.82
N SER A 175 -13.88 -7.12 -16.86
CA SER A 175 -15.21 -6.58 -16.56
C SER A 175 -15.54 -5.37 -17.43
N LEU A 176 -16.57 -5.50 -18.27
CA LEU A 176 -17.09 -4.43 -19.13
C LEU A 176 -17.86 -3.36 -18.33
N SER A 177 -18.22 -3.62 -17.07
CA SER A 177 -19.09 -2.76 -16.26
C SER A 177 -18.41 -2.12 -15.04
N GLU A 178 -17.13 -2.43 -14.77
CA GLU A 178 -16.39 -1.79 -13.68
C GLU A 178 -15.70 -0.51 -14.14
N ASN A 179 -15.68 0.49 -13.25
CA ASN A 179 -14.98 1.74 -13.50
C ASN A 179 -13.48 1.48 -13.74
N PRO A 180 -12.85 2.18 -14.71
CA PRO A 180 -11.40 2.15 -14.86
C PRO A 180 -10.72 2.49 -13.54
N TYR A 181 -9.69 1.74 -13.16
CA TYR A 181 -8.90 2.09 -11.99
C TYR A 181 -7.84 3.12 -12.38
N LYS A 182 -7.47 3.97 -11.43
CA LYS A 182 -6.47 5.01 -11.68
C LYS A 182 -5.11 4.56 -11.17
N LEU A 183 -4.10 4.88 -11.94
CA LEU A 183 -2.71 4.78 -11.56
C LEU A 183 -2.06 6.15 -11.68
N PHE A 184 -1.05 6.41 -10.85
CA PHE A 184 -0.30 7.65 -10.90
C PHE A 184 1.19 7.40 -10.80
N VAL A 185 1.95 8.35 -11.34
CA VAL A 185 3.40 8.46 -11.21
C VAL A 185 3.71 9.87 -10.71
N LEU A 186 4.50 9.98 -9.65
CA LEU A 186 5.08 11.23 -9.18
C LEU A 186 6.43 11.43 -9.88
N LEU A 187 6.53 12.53 -10.61
CA LEU A 187 7.67 12.87 -11.44
C LEU A 187 8.25 14.19 -10.96
N GLU A 188 9.57 14.29 -11.08
CA GLU A 188 10.25 15.57 -11.13
C GLU A 188 10.25 16.06 -12.59
N LYS A 189 10.30 17.38 -12.81
CA LYS A 189 10.32 17.99 -14.15
C LYS A 189 11.55 17.59 -14.98
N SER A 190 12.58 17.03 -14.35
CA SER A 190 13.73 16.40 -15.01
C SER A 190 13.41 15.06 -15.67
N GLY A 191 12.23 14.48 -15.44
CA GLY A 191 11.84 13.15 -15.91
C GLY A 191 12.12 12.02 -14.92
N ILE A 192 12.72 12.33 -13.76
CA ILE A 192 12.99 11.34 -12.71
C ILE A 192 11.69 10.94 -12.02
N ILE A 193 11.39 9.64 -12.02
CA ILE A 193 10.28 9.06 -11.28
C ILE A 193 10.66 8.95 -9.80
N LYS A 194 9.89 9.59 -8.92
CA LYS A 194 10.07 9.51 -7.47
C LYS A 194 9.22 8.39 -6.86
N SER A 195 8.02 8.22 -7.37
CA SER A 195 7.11 7.17 -6.89
C SER A 195 6.02 6.85 -7.91
N ALA A 196 5.35 5.74 -7.70
CA ALA A 196 4.16 5.35 -8.45
C ALA A 196 3.17 4.60 -7.55
N GLY A 197 1.90 4.66 -7.91
CA GLY A 197 0.83 3.99 -7.18
C GLY A 197 -0.29 3.54 -8.10
N CYS A 198 -1.04 2.54 -7.65
CA CYS A 198 -2.26 2.06 -8.30
C CYS A 198 -3.40 1.96 -7.30
N GLN A 199 -4.61 2.31 -7.74
CA GLN A 199 -5.87 2.02 -7.04
C GLN A 199 -6.40 0.63 -7.38
N CYS A 200 -5.49 -0.32 -7.58
CA CYS A 200 -5.80 -1.68 -7.94
C CYS A 200 -6.44 -2.35 -6.70
N VAL A 201 -7.78 -2.33 -6.62
CA VAL A 201 -8.57 -3.10 -5.63
C VAL A 201 -8.56 -4.58 -6.00
#